data_AF-A0A1W9SN78-F1
#
_entry.id   AF-A0A1W9SN78-F1
#
_cell.length_a   1.000
_cell.length_b   1.000
_cell.length_c   1.000
_cell.angle_alpha   90.00
_cell.angle_beta   90.00
_cell.angle_gamma   90.00
#
_symmetry.space_group_name_H-M   'P 1'
#
loop_
_entity.id
_entity.type
_entity.pdbx_description
1 polymer ?
#
loop_
_entity_poly.entity_id
_entity_poly.type
_entity_poly.pdbx_seq_one_letter_code
_entity_poly.pdbx_strand_id
1 'polypeptide(L)'
;MKKYFFTIIILFFNNALIFSQSIGMQVIANSGGHFQNGGYSLSWTMGELVTETLDNSYILTQGFQQSFFTVVEIENIEKDKNFNVKLYPNPTSKFLNISFSEDKKENEFFVELIDLQGRILKSFNILENFQKINLEDYPEGMYFLRIYNSKNYTNEFLKTYKIQKLF
;
A
#
# COMPACT_ATOMS: atom_id res chain seq x y z
N MET A 1 36.32 -25.24 -36.30
CA MET A 1 35.79 -25.07 -34.92
C MET A 1 36.05 -23.66 -34.36
N LYS A 2 37.28 -23.13 -34.37
CA LYS A 2 37.59 -21.78 -33.84
C LYS A 2 36.82 -20.61 -34.50
N LYS A 3 36.52 -20.68 -35.82
CA LYS A 3 35.78 -19.62 -36.52
C LYS A 3 34.33 -19.48 -36.04
N TYR A 4 33.63 -20.60 -35.82
CA TYR A 4 32.25 -20.60 -35.30
C TYR A 4 32.17 -20.14 -33.84
N PHE A 5 33.20 -20.44 -33.04
CA PHE A 5 33.29 -19.96 -31.66
C PHE A 5 33.35 -18.43 -31.57
N PHE A 6 34.10 -17.80 -32.48
CA PHE A 6 34.18 -16.34 -32.55
C PHE A 6 32.85 -15.69 -32.97
N THR A 7 32.15 -16.31 -33.93
CA THR A 7 30.82 -15.85 -34.36
C THR A 7 29.78 -15.94 -33.23
N ILE A 8 29.81 -17.01 -32.43
CA ILE A 8 28.91 -17.18 -31.27
C ILE A 8 29.18 -16.13 -30.19
N ILE A 9 30.45 -15.81 -29.93
CA ILE A 9 30.84 -14.76 -28.98
C ILE A 9 30.32 -13.39 -29.43
N ILE A 10 30.43 -13.07 -30.72
CA ILE A 10 29.91 -11.80 -31.26
C ILE A 10 28.39 -11.72 -31.12
N LEU A 11 27.66 -12.82 -31.38
CA LEU A 11 26.21 -12.87 -31.19
C LEU A 11 25.80 -12.68 -29.72
N PHE A 12 26.54 -13.27 -28.78
CA PHE A 12 26.30 -13.07 -27.34
C PHE A 12 26.61 -11.64 -26.88
N PHE A 13 27.67 -11.02 -27.40
CA PHE A 13 28.06 -9.66 -27.03
C PHE A 13 27.07 -8.59 -27.51
N ASN A 14 26.44 -8.80 -28.67
CA ASN A 14 25.45 -7.85 -29.21
C ASN A 14 24.13 -7.84 -28.41
N ASN A 15 23.73 -8.97 -27.81
CA ASN A 15 22.51 -9.04 -27.00
C ASN A 15 22.67 -8.32 -25.63
N ALA A 16 23.90 -8.16 -25.14
CA ALA A 16 24.17 -7.52 -23.85
C ALA A 16 24.07 -5.98 -23.87
N LEU A 17 23.93 -5.36 -25.06
CA LEU A 17 23.90 -3.91 -25.24
C LEU A 17 22.53 -3.35 -25.65
N ILE A 18 21.50 -4.20 -25.70
CA ILE A 18 20.14 -3.77 -26.05
C ILE A 18 19.47 -3.27 -24.77
N PHE A 19 19.40 -1.96 -24.62
CA PHE A 19 18.54 -1.34 -23.62
C PHE A 19 17.07 -1.56 -24.03
N SER A 20 16.25 -2.04 -23.09
CA SER A 20 14.80 -2.10 -23.29
C SER A 20 14.27 -0.68 -23.48
N GLN A 21 13.56 -0.43 -24.58
CA GLN A 21 12.84 0.82 -24.78
C GLN A 21 11.57 0.84 -23.92
N SER A 22 11.47 1.77 -22.97
CA SER A 22 10.22 2.02 -22.24
C SER A 22 9.42 3.06 -22.97
N ILE A 23 8.36 2.65 -23.66
CA ILE A 23 7.35 3.58 -24.16
C ILE A 23 6.50 3.99 -22.95
N GLY A 24 6.78 5.18 -22.42
CA GLY A 24 5.87 5.82 -21.48
C GLY A 24 4.54 6.11 -22.16
N MET A 25 3.48 6.23 -21.37
CA MET A 25 2.22 6.74 -21.90
C MET A 25 2.46 8.14 -22.52
N GLN A 26 1.72 8.49 -23.58
CA GLN A 26 1.79 9.80 -24.23
C GLN A 26 0.39 10.27 -24.62
N VAL A 27 0.14 11.58 -24.61
CA VAL A 27 -1.16 12.18 -24.94
C VAL A 27 -0.99 13.23 -26.04
N ILE A 28 -1.91 13.22 -27.02
CA ILE A 28 -2.02 14.26 -28.03
C ILE A 28 -3.17 15.18 -27.63
N ALA A 29 -2.83 16.40 -27.22
CA ALA A 29 -3.79 17.39 -26.75
C ALA A 29 -3.40 18.79 -27.23
N ASN A 30 -4.39 19.69 -27.29
CA ASN A 30 -4.15 21.07 -27.71
C ASN A 30 -3.34 21.88 -26.67
N SER A 31 -3.41 21.50 -25.38
CA SER A 31 -2.62 22.09 -24.30
C SER A 31 -2.50 21.15 -23.11
N GLY A 32 -1.47 21.32 -22.28
CA GLY A 32 -1.28 20.58 -21.03
C GLY A 32 -0.03 21.02 -20.28
N GLY A 33 0.18 20.51 -19.06
CA GLY A 33 1.36 20.83 -18.26
C GLY A 33 1.47 20.01 -16.97
N HIS A 34 2.67 20.02 -16.39
CA HIS A 34 3.00 19.39 -15.11
C HIS A 34 3.76 20.38 -14.21
N PHE A 35 3.26 20.60 -13.00
CA PHE A 35 3.87 21.47 -11.99
C PHE A 35 4.06 20.70 -10.68
N GLN A 36 5.21 20.87 -10.02
CA GLN A 36 5.49 20.27 -8.73
C GLN A 36 6.03 21.33 -7.76
N ASN A 37 5.44 21.42 -6.57
CA ASN A 37 5.94 22.28 -5.50
C ASN A 37 5.63 21.65 -4.13
N GLY A 38 6.64 21.51 -3.26
CA GLY A 38 6.45 21.20 -1.85
C GLY A 38 5.57 19.98 -1.53
N GLY A 39 5.72 18.88 -2.26
CA GLY A 39 4.90 17.66 -2.06
C GLY A 39 3.57 17.65 -2.82
N TYR A 40 3.17 18.76 -3.44
CA TYR A 40 2.02 18.84 -4.34
C TYR A 40 2.46 18.67 -5.79
N SER A 41 1.71 17.90 -6.56
CA SER A 41 1.87 17.76 -8.01
C SER A 41 0.55 18.07 -8.71
N LEU A 42 0.57 19.00 -9.65
CA LEU A 42 -0.56 19.31 -10.53
C LEU A 42 -0.19 18.91 -11.96
N SER A 43 -0.94 17.99 -12.52
CA SER A 43 -0.89 17.69 -13.95
C SER A 43 -2.24 18.05 -14.56
N TRP A 44 -2.25 18.59 -15.77
CA TRP A 44 -3.48 18.86 -16.50
C TRP A 44 -3.28 18.69 -18.01
N THR A 45 -4.37 18.41 -18.71
CA THR A 45 -4.42 18.25 -20.16
C THR A 45 -5.76 18.78 -20.65
N MET A 46 -5.76 19.49 -21.78
CA MET A 46 -6.92 20.20 -22.33
C MET A 46 -7.10 19.85 -23.80
N GLY A 47 -8.33 19.48 -24.17
CA GLY A 47 -8.68 19.14 -25.55
C GLY A 47 -8.17 17.77 -25.99
N GLU A 48 -8.26 16.77 -25.11
CA GLU A 48 -8.08 15.35 -25.47
C GLU A 48 -9.21 14.93 -26.42
N LEU A 49 -8.85 14.42 -27.61
CA LEU A 49 -9.81 14.11 -28.67
C LEU A 49 -10.40 12.70 -28.55
N VAL A 50 -9.79 11.82 -27.74
CA VAL A 50 -10.20 10.43 -27.57
C VAL A 50 -10.27 10.10 -26.08
N THR A 51 -11.48 10.16 -25.52
CA THR A 51 -11.76 9.74 -24.13
C THR A 51 -12.88 8.70 -24.14
N GLU A 52 -12.69 7.61 -24.89
CA GLU A 52 -13.68 6.54 -24.92
C GLU A 52 -13.54 5.64 -23.69
N THR A 53 -14.66 5.33 -23.04
CA THR A 53 -14.74 4.32 -22.00
C THR A 53 -15.52 3.14 -22.56
N LEU A 54 -14.84 2.00 -22.72
CA LEU A 54 -15.45 0.74 -23.09
C LEU A 54 -15.78 -0.03 -21.81
N ASP A 55 -17.04 -0.42 -21.67
CA ASP A 55 -17.52 -1.22 -20.54
C ASP A 55 -18.10 -2.54 -21.06
N ASN A 56 -17.34 -3.63 -20.90
CA ASN A 56 -17.80 -4.98 -21.21
C ASN A 56 -17.12 -5.99 -20.27
N SER A 57 -17.58 -6.03 -19.01
CA SER A 57 -16.98 -6.76 -17.85
C SER A 57 -15.61 -6.27 -17.39
N TYR A 58 -14.82 -5.66 -18.27
CA TYR A 58 -13.61 -4.91 -17.95
C TYR A 58 -13.79 -3.46 -18.40
N ILE A 59 -13.44 -2.52 -17.52
CA ILE A 59 -13.48 -1.09 -17.82
C ILE A 59 -12.16 -0.71 -18.47
N LEU A 60 -12.20 -0.33 -19.75
CA LEU A 60 -11.06 0.20 -20.50
C LEU A 60 -11.34 1.68 -20.77
N THR A 61 -10.47 2.53 -20.24
CA THR A 61 -10.57 3.98 -20.36
C THR A 61 -9.38 4.45 -21.19
N GLN A 62 -9.63 5.23 -22.24
CA GLN A 62 -8.58 5.73 -23.14
C GLN A 62 -8.01 7.10 -22.73
N GLY A 63 -8.24 7.57 -21.49
CA GLY A 63 -7.73 8.85 -21.00
C GLY A 63 -6.32 8.74 -20.41
N PHE A 64 -5.43 9.71 -20.68
CA PHE A 64 -4.07 9.70 -20.12
C PHE A 64 -4.02 10.07 -18.63
N GLN A 65 -4.86 11.00 -18.19
CA GLN A 65 -4.96 11.40 -16.78
C GLN A 65 -5.97 10.54 -16.04
N GLN A 66 -5.67 9.25 -15.93
CA GLN A 66 -6.35 8.42 -14.96
C GLN A 66 -5.68 8.62 -13.60
N SER A 67 -6.37 9.34 -12.72
CA SER A 67 -5.98 9.35 -11.31
C SER A 67 -6.04 7.92 -10.80
N PHE A 68 -4.89 7.33 -10.49
CA PHE A 68 -4.87 6.19 -9.58
C PHE A 68 -5.34 6.74 -8.23
N PHE A 69 -6.59 6.44 -7.87
CA PHE A 69 -7.05 6.64 -6.51
C PHE A 69 -6.19 5.76 -5.60
N THR A 70 -5.12 6.34 -5.08
CA THR A 70 -4.48 5.76 -3.91
C THR A 70 -5.36 6.20 -2.75
N VAL A 71 -6.36 5.38 -2.40
CA VAL A 71 -7.07 5.51 -1.13
C VAL A 71 -6.05 5.19 -0.03
N VAL A 72 -5.25 6.18 0.35
CA VAL A 72 -4.36 6.09 1.53
C VAL A 72 -5.10 6.50 2.79
N GLU A 73 -6.20 7.22 2.66
CA GLU A 73 -6.83 7.84 3.82
C GLU A 73 -8.07 7.06 4.23
N ILE A 74 -7.87 6.09 5.11
CA ILE A 74 -8.85 5.90 6.18
C ILE A 74 -8.74 7.21 6.96
N GLU A 75 -9.74 8.07 6.84
CA GLU A 75 -9.84 9.29 7.63
C GLU A 75 -9.47 8.93 9.08
N ASN A 76 -8.34 9.46 9.56
CA ASN A 76 -7.95 9.30 10.95
C ASN A 76 -8.98 10.09 11.75
N ILE A 77 -10.08 9.46 12.11
CA ILE A 77 -10.96 9.96 13.15
C ILE A 77 -10.11 9.86 14.42
N GLU A 78 -9.29 10.89 14.66
CA GLU A 78 -8.55 11.09 15.90
C GLU A 78 -9.58 11.41 16.98
N LYS A 79 -10.35 10.39 17.38
CA LYS A 79 -11.25 10.46 18.52
C LYS A 79 -10.47 10.79 19.79
N ASP A 80 -9.20 10.39 19.84
CA ASP A 80 -8.29 10.66 20.94
C ASP A 80 -6.91 11.09 20.39
N LYS A 81 -6.58 12.37 20.54
CA LYS A 81 -5.29 12.94 20.08
C LYS A 81 -4.08 12.41 20.84
N ASN A 82 -4.30 11.81 22.01
CA ASN A 82 -3.22 11.31 22.86
C ASN A 82 -2.89 9.83 22.59
N PHE A 83 -3.78 9.12 21.88
CA PHE A 83 -3.58 7.70 21.58
C PHE A 83 -2.54 7.48 20.46
N ASN A 84 -1.30 7.18 20.86
CA ASN A 84 -0.19 6.96 19.94
C ASN A 84 0.31 5.50 19.95
N VAL A 85 0.01 4.76 18.88
CA VAL A 85 0.48 3.39 18.63
C VAL A 85 1.44 3.35 17.45
N LYS A 86 2.59 2.72 17.66
CA LYS A 86 3.59 2.42 16.63
C LYS A 86 3.48 0.97 16.19
N LEU A 87 3.41 0.77 14.88
CA LEU A 87 3.39 -0.55 14.24
C LEU A 87 4.62 -0.70 13.35
N TYR A 88 5.45 -1.70 13.61
CA TYR A 88 6.67 -1.90 12.84
C TYR A 88 7.15 -3.36 12.85
N PRO A 89 7.89 -3.79 11.81
CA PRO A 89 8.00 -3.11 10.51
C PRO A 89 6.66 -3.15 9.76
N ASN A 90 6.36 -2.12 8.99
CA ASN A 90 5.26 -2.13 8.02
C ASN A 90 5.79 -1.48 6.75
N PRO A 91 5.98 -2.21 5.64
CA PRO A 91 5.60 -3.62 5.40
C PRO A 91 6.34 -4.66 6.28
N THR A 92 5.76 -5.84 6.45
CA THR A 92 6.33 -6.98 7.21
C THR A 92 6.33 -8.28 6.42
N SER A 93 7.23 -9.21 6.76
CA SER A 93 7.28 -10.57 6.19
C SER A 93 6.93 -11.68 7.20
N LYS A 94 7.10 -11.47 8.50
CA LYS A 94 6.86 -12.54 9.50
C LYS A 94 6.23 -12.03 10.77
N PHE A 95 6.76 -10.96 11.32
CA PHE A 95 6.32 -10.46 12.62
C PHE A 95 5.96 -8.99 12.54
N LEU A 96 4.87 -8.63 13.21
CA LEU A 96 4.49 -7.24 13.42
C LEU A 96 4.59 -6.94 14.91
N ASN A 97 5.32 -5.89 15.25
CA ASN A 97 5.39 -5.37 16.60
C ASN A 97 4.41 -4.21 16.78
N ILE A 98 3.71 -4.21 17.90
CA ILE A 98 2.78 -3.18 18.33
C ILE A 98 3.35 -2.56 19.60
N SER A 99 3.59 -1.26 19.59
CA SER A 99 4.10 -0.52 20.74
C SER A 99 3.20 0.66 21.06
N PHE A 100 2.74 0.71 22.30
CA PHE A 100 1.91 1.79 22.83
C PHE A 100 2.84 2.81 23.53
N SER A 101 2.64 4.10 23.25
CA SER A 101 3.51 5.17 23.78
C SER A 101 3.09 5.63 25.18
N GLU A 102 1.86 5.33 25.61
CA GLU A 102 1.34 5.69 26.93
C GLU A 102 1.55 4.56 27.94
N ASP A 103 1.76 4.91 29.21
CA ASP A 103 1.77 3.96 30.32
C ASP A 103 0.37 3.35 30.48
N LYS A 104 0.21 2.09 30.06
CA LYS A 104 -1.03 1.29 30.14
C LYS A 104 -1.62 1.07 31.53
N LYS A 105 -1.13 1.72 32.59
CA LYS A 105 -1.52 1.42 33.97
C LYS A 105 -3.04 1.45 34.22
N GLU A 106 -3.82 2.06 33.33
CA GLU A 106 -5.29 2.10 33.43
C GLU A 106 -6.08 1.62 32.20
N ASN A 107 -5.44 1.24 31.08
CA ASN A 107 -6.15 0.97 29.83
C ASN A 107 -5.84 -0.43 29.28
N GLU A 108 -6.84 -1.30 29.27
CA GLU A 108 -6.83 -2.56 28.51
C GLU A 108 -7.21 -2.29 27.06
N PHE A 109 -6.47 -2.85 26.10
CA PHE A 109 -6.81 -2.71 24.67
C PHE A 109 -7.20 -4.05 24.08
N PHE A 110 -8.31 -4.06 23.35
CA PHE A 110 -8.71 -5.18 22.52
C PHE A 110 -8.31 -4.91 21.07
N VAL A 111 -7.73 -5.91 20.42
CA VAL A 111 -7.19 -5.78 19.07
C VAL A 111 -7.74 -6.88 18.17
N GLU A 112 -8.13 -6.50 16.96
CA GLU A 112 -8.55 -7.42 15.90
C GLU A 112 -7.67 -7.26 14.66
N LEU A 113 -7.18 -8.38 14.14
CA LEU A 113 -6.57 -8.48 12.82
C LEU A 113 -7.62 -8.93 11.81
N ILE A 114 -7.78 -8.17 10.73
CA ILE A 114 -8.82 -8.37 9.71
C ILE A 114 -8.17 -8.43 8.33
N ASP A 115 -8.69 -9.27 7.44
CA ASP A 115 -8.25 -9.33 6.05
C ASP A 115 -8.96 -8.31 5.14
N LEU A 116 -8.61 -8.32 3.85
CA LEU A 116 -9.24 -7.47 2.83
C LEU A 116 -10.75 -7.72 2.66
N GLN A 117 -11.24 -8.92 3.01
CA GLN A 117 -12.66 -9.28 2.90
C GLN A 117 -13.44 -8.89 4.17
N GLY A 118 -12.79 -8.31 5.18
CA GLY A 118 -13.43 -7.93 6.44
C GLY A 118 -13.56 -9.09 7.43
N ARG A 119 -12.94 -10.24 7.18
CA ARG A 119 -12.98 -11.39 8.10
C ARG A 119 -11.99 -11.17 9.24
N ILE A 120 -12.44 -11.37 10.48
CA ILE A 120 -11.57 -11.33 11.66
C ILE A 120 -10.75 -12.60 11.69
N LEU A 121 -9.44 -12.46 11.51
CA LEU A 121 -8.47 -13.56 11.52
C LEU A 121 -7.99 -13.89 12.93
N LYS A 122 -7.82 -12.85 13.75
CA LYS A 122 -7.33 -12.98 15.11
C LYS A 122 -7.86 -11.86 15.98
N SER A 123 -8.21 -12.16 17.22
CA SER A 123 -8.54 -11.16 18.23
C SER A 123 -7.88 -11.49 19.55
N PHE A 124 -7.42 -10.46 20.27
CA PHE A 124 -6.73 -10.64 21.55
C PHE A 124 -6.71 -9.34 22.35
N ASN A 125 -6.59 -9.48 23.68
CA ASN A 125 -6.35 -8.37 24.58
C ASN A 125 -4.85 -8.14 24.75
N ILE A 126 -4.43 -6.88 24.83
CA ILE A 126 -3.05 -6.49 25.09
C ILE A 126 -2.94 -5.83 26.47
N LEU A 127 -2.35 -6.57 27.40
CA LEU A 127 -2.11 -6.13 28.78
C LEU A 127 -0.80 -5.32 28.93
N GLU A 128 0.21 -5.59 28.08
CA GLU A 128 1.52 -4.94 28.14
C GLU A 128 1.67 -3.81 27.11
N ASN A 129 2.60 -2.87 27.31
CA ASN A 129 2.88 -1.78 26.35
C ASN A 129 3.43 -2.27 25.00
N PHE A 130 3.77 -3.55 24.90
CA PHE A 130 4.34 -4.18 23.72
C PHE A 130 3.65 -5.50 23.42
N GLN A 131 3.36 -5.76 22.13
CA GLN A 131 2.86 -7.04 21.66
C GLN A 131 3.50 -7.39 20.33
N LYS A 132 3.92 -8.65 20.19
CA LYS A 132 4.39 -9.22 18.93
C LYS A 132 3.31 -10.15 18.35
N ILE A 133 3.01 -9.98 17.07
CA ILE A 133 2.10 -10.85 16.31
C ILE A 133 2.91 -11.62 15.28
N ASN A 134 2.70 -12.94 15.24
CA ASN A 134 3.17 -13.77 14.12
C ASN A 134 2.17 -13.69 12.97
N LEU A 135 2.67 -13.33 11.80
CA LEU A 135 1.95 -13.25 10.53
C LEU A 135 2.45 -14.28 9.49
N GLU A 136 3.36 -15.18 9.86
CA GLU A 136 4.00 -16.13 8.95
C GLU A 136 2.99 -17.09 8.29
N ASP A 137 1.95 -17.49 9.00
CA ASP A 137 0.91 -18.42 8.51
C ASP A 137 -0.17 -17.73 7.66
N TYR A 138 -0.13 -16.40 7.51
CA TYR A 138 -1.11 -15.67 6.69
C TYR A 138 -0.56 -15.38 5.29
N PRO A 139 -1.40 -15.44 4.25
CA PRO A 139 -1.00 -15.10 2.88
C PRO A 139 -0.41 -13.69 2.74
N GLU A 140 0.37 -13.49 1.69
CA GLU A 140 0.78 -12.14 1.26
C GLU A 140 -0.45 -11.28 0.93
N GLY A 141 -0.37 -9.99 1.24
CA GLY A 141 -1.48 -9.07 1.00
C GLY A 141 -1.65 -8.00 2.07
N MET A 142 -2.84 -7.43 2.08
CA MET A 142 -3.19 -6.31 2.96
C MET A 142 -4.04 -6.79 4.12
N TYR A 143 -3.77 -6.23 5.29
CA TYR A 143 -4.49 -6.50 6.53
C TYR A 143 -4.82 -5.20 7.23
N PHE A 144 -5.83 -5.25 8.10
CA PHE A 144 -6.22 -4.15 8.96
C PHE A 144 -6.15 -4.57 10.41
N LEU A 145 -5.56 -3.71 11.24
CA LEU A 145 -5.52 -3.89 12.68
C LEU A 145 -6.46 -2.86 13.32
N ARG A 146 -7.59 -3.33 13.85
CA ARG A 146 -8.52 -2.50 14.62
C ARG A 146 -8.14 -2.56 16.10
N ILE A 147 -8.07 -1.39 16.73
CA ILE A 147 -7.78 -1.27 18.15
C ILE A 147 -8.97 -0.62 18.84
N TYR A 148 -9.35 -1.20 19.97
CA TYR A 148 -10.45 -0.77 20.82
C TYR A 148 -9.93 -0.53 22.23
N ASN A 149 -10.46 0.50 22.89
CA ASN A 149 -10.30 0.67 24.32
C ASN A 149 -11.29 -0.27 25.02
N SER A 150 -10.79 -1.14 25.89
CA SER A 150 -11.57 -2.06 26.71
C SER A 150 -11.69 -1.52 28.15
N LYS A 151 -11.93 -0.22 28.31
CA LYS A 151 -12.24 0.37 29.61
C LYS A 151 -13.72 0.11 29.93
N ASN A 152 -14.00 -0.39 31.13
CA ASN A 152 -15.37 -0.59 31.65
C ASN A 152 -16.28 -1.50 30.81
N TYR A 153 -15.76 -2.60 30.27
CA TYR A 153 -16.52 -3.65 29.54
C TYR A 153 -17.19 -3.18 28.24
N THR A 154 -16.92 -1.96 27.78
CA THR A 154 -17.38 -1.44 26.48
C THR A 154 -16.17 -1.29 25.57
N ASN A 155 -16.17 -2.01 24.44
CA ASN A 155 -15.13 -1.89 23.43
C ASN A 155 -15.35 -0.64 22.60
N GLU A 156 -14.81 0.50 23.03
CA GLU A 156 -14.85 1.72 22.23
C GLU A 156 -13.80 1.65 21.12
N PHE A 157 -14.22 1.82 19.87
CA PHE A 157 -13.33 1.87 18.73
C PHE A 157 -12.38 3.09 18.80
N LEU A 158 -11.07 2.84 18.74
CA LEU A 158 -10.05 3.89 18.72
C LEU A 158 -9.56 4.17 17.32
N LYS A 159 -8.97 3.17 16.66
CA LYS A 159 -8.24 3.37 15.40
C LYS A 159 -8.07 2.09 14.60
N THR A 160 -7.97 2.25 13.28
CA THR A 160 -7.57 1.17 12.37
C THR A 160 -6.22 1.50 11.74
N TYR A 161 -5.36 0.49 11.62
CA TYR A 161 -4.09 0.60 10.92
C TYR A 161 -4.00 -0.40 9.77
N LYS A 162 -3.52 0.06 8.62
CA LYS A 162 -3.26 -0.77 7.44
C LYS A 162 -1.88 -1.42 7.55
N ILE A 163 -1.79 -2.73 7.31
CA ILE A 163 -0.56 -3.53 7.37
C ILE A 163 -0.35 -4.23 6.03
N GLN A 164 0.85 -4.13 5.46
CA GLN A 164 1.23 -4.80 4.23
C GLN A 164 2.16 -6.00 4.51
N LYS A 165 1.75 -7.21 4.12
CA LYS A 165 2.54 -8.45 4.19
C LYS A 165 3.15 -8.77 2.83
N LEU A 166 4.48 -8.96 2.78
CA LEU A 166 5.21 -9.04 1.51
C LEU A 166 5.49 -10.46 0.98
N PHE A 167 5.61 -11.47 1.84
CA PHE A 167 5.84 -12.90 1.52
C PHE A 167 5.89 -13.68 2.82
#